data_AF-W2YTX4-F1
#
_entry.id   AF-W2YTX4-F1
#
_cell.length_a   1.000
_cell.length_b   1.000
_cell.length_c   1.000
_cell.angle_alpha   90.00
_cell.angle_beta   90.00
_cell.angle_gamma   90.00
#
_symmetry.space_group_name_H-M   'P 1'
#
loop_
_entity.id
_entity.type
_entity.pdbx_description
1 polymer ?
#
loop_
_entity_poly.entity_id
_entity_poly.type
_entity_poly.pdbx_seq_one_letter_code
_entity_poly.pdbx_strand_id
1 'polypeptide(L)'
;MKFFSSVFAVSLLVTSALTIDAGATTQASDNCDTGFSQTGERSSTNGKHGVPLIKSGFSHAESSGTDTSQSNPGQTNPDQNNPGQYTPDQNATSSDGSQEQTPPVLKGDCILTGVYINNTDVSECRSILVDSLQVPAGVTLNFTKLKDNASVSFRGTTTFGQMLWDGPLVKLQGNNLTVTGPGTLDGQGSWYWPQGQKVDKPVFFKLNRVVSSTLSGFNLINMPYRTFSIGNSNYTTITGLTLNSSAGNGVAKNTDGFDLDKNDHVTITKN
;
A
#
# COMPACT_ATOMS: atom_id res chain seq x y z
N MET A 1 -31.98 10.56 49.59
CA MET A 1 -32.52 9.27 49.10
C MET A 1 -33.13 9.47 47.72
N LYS A 2 -32.65 8.76 46.70
CA LYS A 2 -33.33 8.54 45.41
C LYS A 2 -33.01 7.10 45.00
N PHE A 3 -33.98 6.37 44.48
CA PHE A 3 -33.87 4.92 44.29
C PHE A 3 -33.10 4.55 43.02
N PHE A 4 -32.34 3.46 43.10
CA PHE A 4 -31.85 2.74 41.92
C PHE A 4 -33.01 2.03 41.24
N SER A 5 -32.96 1.92 39.91
CA SER A 5 -33.66 0.87 39.17
C SER A 5 -32.65 0.24 38.21
N SER A 6 -32.28 -1.01 38.48
CA SER A 6 -31.40 -1.81 37.63
C SER A 6 -32.25 -2.88 36.96
N VAL A 7 -32.30 -2.88 35.63
CA VAL A 7 -33.00 -3.90 34.85
C VAL A 7 -31.98 -4.93 34.39
N PHE A 8 -31.94 -6.08 35.07
CA PHE A 8 -31.25 -7.27 34.58
C PHE A 8 -32.08 -7.89 33.46
N ALA A 9 -31.52 -7.98 32.25
CA ALA A 9 -32.02 -8.84 31.19
C ALA A 9 -31.21 -10.14 31.17
N VAL A 10 -31.88 -11.28 31.36
CA VAL A 10 -31.26 -12.61 31.34
C VAL A 10 -31.43 -13.24 29.95
N SER A 11 -30.40 -13.95 29.50
CA SER A 11 -30.28 -14.51 28.14
C SER A 11 -31.38 -15.50 27.77
N LEU A 12 -31.65 -15.60 26.46
CA LEU A 12 -32.08 -16.85 25.83
C LEU A 12 -31.20 -17.13 24.61
N LEU A 13 -30.40 -18.19 24.68
CA LEU A 13 -29.66 -18.74 23.54
C LEU A 13 -30.53 -19.80 22.85
N VAL A 14 -30.64 -19.72 21.52
CA VAL A 14 -31.30 -20.75 20.70
C VAL A 14 -30.26 -21.34 19.75
N THR A 15 -29.73 -22.50 20.12
CA THR A 15 -28.85 -23.30 19.26
C THR A 15 -29.66 -24.37 18.53
N SER A 16 -29.95 -24.16 17.25
CA SER A 16 -30.50 -25.19 16.37
C SER A 16 -29.38 -25.99 15.72
N ALA A 17 -29.16 -27.22 16.21
CA ALA A 17 -28.43 -28.24 15.46
C ALA A 17 -29.41 -29.03 14.59
N LEU A 18 -29.03 -29.34 13.35
CA LEU A 18 -29.70 -30.33 12.51
C LEU A 18 -28.68 -31.36 12.03
N THR A 19 -29.14 -32.59 11.89
CA THR A 19 -28.30 -33.78 11.80
C THR A 19 -27.87 -34.10 10.37
N ILE A 20 -26.68 -34.70 10.26
CA ILE A 20 -26.29 -35.46 9.06
C ILE A 20 -27.16 -36.72 9.01
N ASP A 21 -27.70 -37.04 7.84
CA ASP A 21 -28.26 -38.36 7.52
C ASP A 21 -27.50 -38.95 6.31
N ALA A 22 -27.41 -40.28 6.25
CA ALA A 22 -26.57 -41.00 5.29
C ALA A 22 -27.26 -42.30 4.85
N GLY A 23 -28.00 -42.23 3.74
CA GLY A 23 -28.72 -43.37 3.16
C GLY A 23 -28.51 -43.50 1.64
N ALA A 24 -27.88 -44.60 1.23
CA ALA A 24 -27.98 -45.15 -0.13
C ALA A 24 -29.10 -46.24 -0.13
N THR A 25 -29.57 -46.81 -1.25
CA THR A 25 -29.03 -46.96 -2.62
C THR A 25 -30.19 -47.30 -3.58
N THR A 26 -29.95 -47.30 -4.91
CA THR A 26 -30.65 -48.12 -5.95
C THR A 26 -32.16 -47.88 -6.22
N GLN A 27 -32.72 -48.08 -7.43
CA GLN A 27 -32.22 -48.07 -8.83
C GLN A 27 -33.44 -48.22 -9.77
N ALA A 28 -33.47 -47.57 -10.95
CA ALA A 28 -34.13 -48.06 -12.18
C ALA A 28 -33.96 -47.08 -13.36
N SER A 29 -33.79 -47.65 -14.56
CA SER A 29 -34.09 -47.20 -15.95
C SER A 29 -34.70 -45.79 -16.19
N ASP A 30 -34.40 -45.10 -17.31
CA ASP A 30 -34.21 -45.66 -18.67
C ASP A 30 -32.94 -45.22 -19.43
N ASN A 31 -32.70 -45.90 -20.56
CA ASN A 31 -31.52 -45.82 -21.43
C ASN A 31 -31.86 -45.29 -22.84
N CYS A 32 -30.97 -44.49 -23.45
CA CYS A 32 -30.90 -44.33 -24.91
C CYS A 32 -29.52 -43.77 -25.34
N ASP A 33 -28.58 -44.66 -25.64
CA ASP A 33 -27.29 -44.36 -26.30
C ASP A 33 -27.43 -44.41 -27.84
N THR A 34 -26.56 -43.69 -28.56
CA THR A 34 -25.82 -44.18 -29.76
C THR A 34 -24.94 -43.05 -30.35
N GLY A 35 -23.63 -43.27 -30.54
CA GLY A 35 -22.78 -42.29 -31.24
C GLY A 35 -21.26 -42.48 -31.25
N PHE A 36 -20.75 -43.72 -31.23
CA PHE A 36 -19.32 -44.01 -31.04
C PHE A 36 -18.48 -44.05 -32.34
N SER A 37 -17.26 -43.51 -32.31
CA SER A 37 -16.12 -44.04 -33.10
C SER A 37 -14.75 -43.61 -32.53
N GLN A 38 -13.71 -44.42 -32.74
CA GLN A 38 -12.30 -44.21 -32.34
C GLN A 38 -11.37 -44.40 -33.55
N THR A 39 -10.12 -43.91 -33.47
CA THR A 39 -8.88 -44.73 -33.66
C THR A 39 -7.58 -43.92 -33.54
N GLY A 40 -6.58 -44.48 -32.85
CA GLY A 40 -5.13 -44.40 -33.17
C GLY A 40 -4.36 -43.08 -32.96
N GLU A 41 -3.03 -43.06 -32.72
CA GLU A 41 -2.05 -44.12 -32.44
C GLU A 41 -0.85 -43.56 -31.61
N ARG A 42 0.17 -44.40 -31.30
CA ARG A 42 1.33 -44.10 -30.45
C ARG A 42 2.42 -43.23 -31.11
N SER A 43 3.22 -42.53 -30.28
CA SER A 43 4.70 -42.65 -30.33
C SER A 43 5.36 -42.26 -28.99
N SER A 44 6.68 -42.40 -28.87
CA SER A 44 7.46 -42.27 -27.61
C SER A 44 8.88 -41.74 -27.87
N THR A 45 9.44 -40.95 -26.93
CA THR A 45 10.88 -41.02 -26.57
C THR A 45 11.25 -40.33 -25.24
N ASN A 46 11.94 -41.10 -24.38
CA ASN A 46 13.06 -40.77 -23.48
C ASN A 46 13.27 -39.38 -22.84
N GLY A 47 13.49 -39.39 -21.52
CA GLY A 47 14.20 -38.34 -20.76
C GLY A 47 14.48 -38.72 -19.30
N LYS A 48 15.67 -39.27 -18.98
CA LYS A 48 16.10 -39.63 -17.60
C LYS A 48 17.02 -38.57 -16.99
N HIS A 49 16.81 -38.29 -15.69
CA HIS A 49 17.77 -38.11 -14.57
C HIS A 49 17.42 -36.92 -13.65
N GLY A 50 17.70 -37.05 -12.34
CA GLY A 50 17.68 -35.93 -11.39
C GLY A 50 16.87 -36.15 -10.10
N VAL A 51 17.53 -36.60 -9.03
CA VAL A 51 17.08 -36.69 -7.63
C VAL A 51 18.35 -36.37 -6.80
N PRO A 52 18.34 -35.52 -5.74
CA PRO A 52 17.37 -35.54 -4.65
C PRO A 52 16.83 -34.19 -4.13
N LEU A 53 15.82 -34.29 -3.25
CA LEU A 53 15.42 -33.21 -2.34
C LEU A 53 16.45 -33.06 -1.21
N ILE A 54 16.66 -31.84 -0.72
CA ILE A 54 17.33 -31.58 0.55
C ILE A 54 16.29 -31.14 1.58
N LYS A 55 16.24 -31.84 2.71
CA LYS A 55 15.67 -31.31 3.97
C LYS A 55 16.78 -30.56 4.71
N SER A 56 16.45 -29.40 5.26
CA SER A 56 17.12 -28.82 6.43
C SER A 56 16.05 -28.46 7.46
N GLY A 57 16.42 -28.36 8.72
CA GLY A 57 15.50 -28.05 9.81
C GLY A 57 16.21 -27.36 10.97
N PHE A 58 15.39 -26.72 11.82
CA PHE A 58 15.63 -26.27 13.19
C PHE A 58 17.08 -26.03 13.66
N SER A 59 17.38 -24.78 14.04
CA SER A 59 17.56 -24.47 15.47
C SER A 59 17.30 -22.99 15.77
N HIS A 60 16.77 -22.71 16.95
CA HIS A 60 16.86 -21.40 17.60
C HIS A 60 18.13 -21.36 18.46
N ALA A 61 18.64 -20.15 18.73
CA ALA A 61 19.56 -19.90 19.83
C ALA A 61 19.27 -18.52 20.44
N GLU A 62 18.89 -18.50 21.72
CA GLU A 62 18.92 -17.31 22.57
C GLU A 62 20.27 -17.24 23.30
N SER A 63 20.66 -16.05 23.76
CA SER A 63 21.75 -15.89 24.75
C SER A 63 21.58 -14.55 25.50
N SER A 64 21.88 -14.53 26.80
CA SER A 64 21.62 -13.39 27.70
C SER A 64 22.61 -13.32 28.89
N GLY A 65 22.90 -12.09 29.34
CA GLY A 65 23.82 -11.73 30.45
C GLY A 65 24.83 -10.63 30.01
N THR A 66 25.14 -9.52 30.70
CA THR A 66 25.41 -9.16 32.13
C THR A 66 26.75 -9.66 32.68
N ASP A 67 27.71 -8.85 33.19
CA ASP A 67 27.89 -7.37 33.21
C ASP A 67 29.41 -6.98 32.99
N THR A 68 30.23 -6.16 33.70
CA THR A 68 30.16 -5.39 34.97
C THR A 68 31.24 -4.25 35.08
N SER A 69 30.91 -3.14 35.77
CA SER A 69 31.77 -2.24 36.60
C SER A 69 33.08 -1.54 36.12
N GLN A 70 32.99 -0.21 35.92
CA GLN A 70 33.70 0.91 36.61
C GLN A 70 35.24 1.24 36.53
N SER A 71 35.51 2.50 36.11
CA SER A 71 36.37 3.58 36.70
C SER A 71 37.93 3.69 36.59
N ASN A 72 38.39 4.66 35.76
CA ASN A 72 39.24 5.87 36.04
C ASN A 72 40.65 5.76 36.74
N PRO A 73 41.53 6.81 36.76
CA PRO A 73 41.72 8.03 35.93
C PRO A 73 43.19 8.25 35.43
N GLY A 74 43.48 9.32 34.65
CA GLY A 74 44.85 9.87 34.49
C GLY A 74 45.08 10.83 33.30
N GLN A 75 45.79 11.95 33.50
CA GLN A 75 46.13 12.95 32.48
C GLN A 75 47.66 13.11 32.28
N THR A 76 48.12 13.30 31.04
CA THR A 76 49.18 14.28 30.66
C THR A 76 49.22 14.50 29.14
N ASN A 77 49.65 15.68 28.72
CA ASN A 77 50.06 16.08 27.36
C ASN A 77 51.30 17.01 27.54
N PRO A 78 52.27 17.16 26.61
CA PRO A 78 52.02 17.94 25.38
C PRO A 78 52.84 17.59 24.10
N ASP A 79 52.32 18.11 22.97
CA ASP A 79 53.03 18.76 21.83
C ASP A 79 53.83 18.04 20.72
N GLN A 80 53.58 18.52 19.48
CA GLN A 80 54.43 18.61 18.26
C GLN A 80 54.85 17.29 17.56
N ASN A 81 54.33 16.90 16.37
CA ASN A 81 54.30 17.66 15.11
C ASN A 81 53.43 17.00 13.99
N ASN A 82 53.04 17.80 12.99
CA ASN A 82 52.35 17.43 11.73
C ASN A 82 53.40 17.31 10.57
N PRO A 83 53.13 16.79 9.34
CA PRO A 83 51.84 16.34 8.79
C PRO A 83 51.79 14.99 8.05
N GLY A 84 50.57 14.44 7.92
CA GLY A 84 50.20 13.37 6.99
C GLY A 84 48.68 13.29 6.80
N GLN A 85 48.20 13.22 5.56
CA GLN A 85 46.76 13.24 5.25
C GLN A 85 46.09 11.88 5.53
N TYR A 86 44.87 11.90 6.09
CA TYR A 86 43.60 11.65 5.38
C TYR A 86 42.44 11.49 6.39
N THR A 87 41.36 12.26 6.23
CA THR A 87 40.12 12.13 7.03
C THR A 87 39.10 11.23 6.32
N PRO A 88 38.11 10.69 7.06
CA PRO A 88 36.81 11.35 7.05
C PRO A 88 36.19 11.51 8.45
N ASP A 89 35.74 12.72 8.77
CA ASP A 89 35.09 13.03 10.04
C ASP A 89 33.63 12.57 10.10
N GLN A 90 33.18 12.27 11.32
CA GLN A 90 31.75 12.17 11.65
C GLN A 90 31.13 13.57 11.73
N ASN A 91 29.82 13.68 11.52
CA ASN A 91 29.09 14.75 12.18
C ASN A 91 27.67 14.31 12.57
N ALA A 92 27.42 14.23 13.87
CA ALA A 92 26.08 14.16 14.43
C ALA A 92 25.70 15.56 14.89
N THR A 93 24.69 16.16 14.26
CA THR A 93 24.20 17.50 14.66
C THR A 93 22.70 17.43 14.90
N SER A 94 22.30 17.71 16.15
CA SER A 94 20.93 18.09 16.50
C SER A 94 20.89 19.61 16.60
N SER A 95 20.02 20.26 15.82
CA SER A 95 19.72 21.68 15.94
C SER A 95 18.32 21.96 15.44
N ASP A 96 17.45 22.43 16.33
CA ASP A 96 16.22 23.12 15.94
C ASP A 96 16.56 24.42 15.19
N GLY A 97 15.69 24.82 14.26
CA GLY A 97 15.93 25.94 13.35
C GLY A 97 15.35 25.69 11.96
N SER A 98 14.45 26.57 11.53
CA SER A 98 13.78 26.52 10.23
C SER A 98 14.72 26.86 9.08
N GLN A 99 15.56 25.91 8.67
CA GLN A 99 16.26 25.95 7.40
C GLN A 99 15.26 25.74 6.25
N GLU A 100 15.32 26.56 5.21
CA GLU A 100 14.57 26.35 3.98
C GLU A 100 15.20 25.18 3.21
N GLN A 101 14.84 23.96 3.58
CA GLN A 101 15.41 22.74 3.00
C GLN A 101 15.06 22.68 1.50
N THR A 102 16.09 22.80 0.66
CA THR A 102 15.94 22.63 -0.79
C THR A 102 15.36 21.25 -1.10
N PRO A 103 14.27 21.15 -1.90
CA PRO A 103 13.62 19.88 -2.17
C PRO A 103 14.58 18.85 -2.80
N PRO A 104 14.60 17.59 -2.33
CA PRO A 104 15.48 16.57 -2.89
C PRO A 104 15.21 16.32 -4.37
N VAL A 105 16.27 16.07 -5.15
CA VAL A 105 16.17 15.68 -6.57
C VAL A 105 16.65 14.24 -6.71
N LEU A 106 15.74 13.31 -6.99
CA LEU A 106 15.99 11.88 -7.05
C LEU A 106 16.13 11.41 -8.52
N LYS A 107 17.01 10.44 -8.77
CA LYS A 107 17.37 9.97 -10.12
C LYS A 107 17.53 8.46 -10.17
N GLY A 108 17.19 7.84 -11.30
CA GLY A 108 17.37 6.40 -11.49
C GLY A 108 16.29 5.58 -10.78
N ASP A 109 16.68 4.67 -9.90
CA ASP A 109 15.74 3.87 -9.11
C ASP A 109 15.63 4.47 -7.71
N CYS A 110 14.46 5.02 -7.40
CA CYS A 110 14.23 5.94 -6.31
C CYS A 110 13.41 5.29 -5.18
N ILE A 111 13.67 5.68 -3.93
CA ILE A 111 12.88 5.25 -2.76
C ILE A 111 12.31 6.50 -2.07
N LEU A 112 11.01 6.49 -1.80
CA LEU A 112 10.30 7.44 -0.96
C LEU A 112 9.84 6.71 0.31
N THR A 113 10.42 7.06 1.45
CA THR A 113 10.08 6.49 2.78
C THR A 113 10.30 7.54 3.87
N GLY A 114 9.88 7.25 5.11
CA GLY A 114 9.91 8.22 6.20
C GLY A 114 8.87 9.33 6.00
N VAL A 115 9.26 10.60 6.18
CA VAL A 115 8.39 11.76 5.94
C VAL A 115 8.64 12.32 4.54
N TYR A 116 7.59 12.53 3.75
CA TYR A 116 7.70 13.10 2.41
C TYR A 116 8.06 14.58 2.46
N ILE A 117 9.19 14.96 1.87
CA ILE A 117 9.58 16.36 1.71
C ILE A 117 8.79 16.95 0.53
N ASN A 118 8.08 18.05 0.78
CA ASN A 118 7.27 18.71 -0.24
C ASN A 118 8.13 19.15 -1.44
N ASN A 119 7.57 19.07 -2.65
CA ASN A 119 8.25 19.35 -3.93
C ASN A 119 9.48 18.46 -4.24
N THR A 120 9.67 17.32 -3.58
CA THR A 120 10.70 16.32 -3.97
C THR A 120 10.59 16.01 -5.47
N ASP A 121 11.65 16.31 -6.23
CA ASP A 121 11.65 16.14 -7.68
C ASP A 121 12.06 14.70 -8.03
N VAL A 122 11.10 13.98 -8.62
CA VAL A 122 11.25 12.60 -9.11
C VAL A 122 11.26 12.51 -10.64
N SER A 123 11.42 13.64 -11.34
CA SER A 123 11.41 13.68 -12.81
C SER A 123 12.57 12.92 -13.47
N GLU A 124 13.64 12.63 -12.72
CA GLU A 124 14.76 11.81 -13.20
C GLU A 124 14.66 10.33 -12.78
N CYS A 125 13.60 9.93 -12.08
CA CYS A 125 13.35 8.55 -11.69
C CYS A 125 12.76 7.71 -12.84
N ARG A 126 13.24 6.47 -12.95
CA ARG A 126 12.73 5.38 -13.80
C ARG A 126 11.80 4.46 -13.01
N SER A 127 12.14 4.19 -11.76
CA SER A 127 11.31 3.45 -10.82
C SER A 127 11.23 4.18 -9.49
N ILE A 128 10.10 4.08 -8.80
CA ILE A 128 9.87 4.67 -7.48
C ILE A 128 9.23 3.60 -6.57
N LEU A 129 9.96 3.19 -5.55
CA LEU A 129 9.37 2.47 -4.42
C LEU A 129 8.87 3.49 -3.40
N VAL A 130 7.57 3.51 -3.14
CA VAL A 130 6.95 4.21 -2.01
C VAL A 130 6.78 3.19 -0.90
N ASP A 131 7.56 3.27 0.16
CA ASP A 131 7.47 2.34 1.30
C ASP A 131 7.16 3.08 2.59
N SER A 132 5.97 2.81 3.15
CA SER A 132 5.56 3.27 4.48
C SER A 132 5.67 4.79 4.69
N LEU A 133 5.41 5.55 3.62
CA LEU A 133 5.63 6.99 3.52
C LEU A 133 4.56 7.80 4.29
N GLN A 134 4.99 8.78 5.07
CA GLN A 134 4.13 9.73 5.76
C GLN A 134 4.12 11.06 4.99
N VAL A 135 3.00 11.37 4.34
CA VAL A 135 2.83 12.61 3.57
C VAL A 135 2.31 13.72 4.50
N PRO A 136 2.99 14.88 4.64
CA PRO A 136 2.56 15.93 5.56
C PRO A 136 1.16 16.49 5.27
N ALA A 137 0.57 17.14 6.28
CA ALA A 137 -0.72 17.80 6.16
C ALA A 137 -0.69 18.91 5.09
N GLY A 138 -1.68 18.95 4.20
CA GLY A 138 -1.75 19.92 3.10
C GLY A 138 -0.76 19.66 1.95
N VAL A 139 -0.04 18.53 1.93
CA VAL A 139 0.93 18.19 0.88
C VAL A 139 0.38 17.10 -0.04
N THR A 140 0.50 17.30 -1.35
CA THR A 140 0.21 16.28 -2.36
C THR A 140 1.45 15.42 -2.62
N LEU A 141 1.32 14.10 -2.56
CA LEU A 141 2.30 13.17 -3.14
C LEU A 141 2.27 13.30 -4.67
N ASN A 142 3.31 13.92 -5.23
CA ASN A 142 3.25 14.50 -6.56
C ASN A 142 4.04 13.70 -7.61
N PHE A 143 3.32 13.05 -8.52
CA PHE A 143 3.84 12.27 -9.65
C PHE A 143 3.47 12.88 -11.01
N THR A 144 3.40 14.21 -11.14
CA THR A 144 3.06 14.86 -12.44
C THR A 144 4.23 15.17 -13.36
N LYS A 145 5.45 14.77 -13.00
CA LYS A 145 6.68 14.97 -13.81
C LYS A 145 7.43 13.67 -14.11
N LEU A 146 6.81 12.50 -13.93
CA LEU A 146 7.48 11.22 -14.20
C LEU A 146 7.90 11.10 -15.66
N LYS A 147 9.00 10.38 -15.91
CA LYS A 147 9.38 9.97 -17.26
C LYS A 147 8.35 9.03 -17.86
N ASP A 148 8.21 9.07 -19.18
CA ASP A 148 7.40 8.09 -19.89
C ASP A 148 7.94 6.68 -19.65
N ASN A 149 7.05 5.71 -19.45
CA ASN A 149 7.36 4.33 -19.07
C ASN A 149 7.93 4.18 -17.63
N ALA A 150 7.86 5.21 -16.78
CA ALA A 150 8.26 5.09 -15.38
C ALA A 150 7.31 4.19 -14.58
N SER A 151 7.86 3.59 -13.52
CA SER A 151 7.12 2.71 -12.60
C SER A 151 7.05 3.28 -11.18
N VAL A 152 5.94 3.02 -10.51
CA VAL A 152 5.71 3.31 -9.08
C VAL A 152 5.20 2.04 -8.41
N SER A 153 5.69 1.72 -7.22
CA SER A 153 5.23 0.58 -6.43
C SER A 153 5.03 1.01 -4.98
N PHE A 154 3.84 0.74 -4.42
CA PHE A 154 3.51 1.01 -3.03
C PHE A 154 3.76 -0.24 -2.17
N ARG A 155 4.40 -0.03 -1.01
CA ARG A 155 4.61 -1.03 0.05
C ARG A 155 4.33 -0.43 1.43
N GLY A 156 4.08 -1.32 2.40
CA GLY A 156 3.66 -0.95 3.75
C GLY A 156 2.35 -0.16 3.72
N THR A 157 2.24 0.82 4.62
CA THR A 157 1.10 1.75 4.67
C THR A 157 1.59 3.19 4.50
N THR A 158 1.20 3.83 3.40
CA THR A 158 1.35 5.27 3.18
C THR A 158 0.21 6.00 3.87
N THR A 159 0.50 7.08 4.60
CA THR A 159 -0.50 7.89 5.32
C THR A 159 -0.42 9.36 4.93
N PHE A 160 -1.51 10.11 5.12
CA PHE A 160 -1.59 11.53 4.78
C PHE A 160 -2.01 12.37 5.97
N GLY A 161 -1.33 13.50 6.19
CA GLY A 161 -1.61 14.42 7.29
C GLY A 161 -2.99 15.06 7.18
N GLN A 162 -3.65 15.20 8.33
CA GLN A 162 -5.02 15.70 8.46
C GLN A 162 -5.08 17.23 8.31
N MET A 163 -5.85 17.72 7.34
CA MET A 163 -6.09 19.15 7.09
C MET A 163 -7.40 19.31 6.32
N LEU A 164 -8.13 20.42 6.49
CA LEU A 164 -9.23 20.79 5.60
C LEU A 164 -8.68 21.54 4.38
N TRP A 165 -8.83 20.95 3.18
CA TRP A 165 -8.36 21.46 1.89
C TRP A 165 -8.90 20.59 0.74
N ASP A 166 -8.92 21.11 -0.49
CA ASP A 166 -9.39 20.40 -1.70
C ASP A 166 -8.49 19.23 -2.16
N GLY A 167 -7.25 19.17 -1.69
CA GLY A 167 -6.27 18.16 -2.11
C GLY A 167 -5.75 18.38 -3.55
N PRO A 168 -5.39 17.30 -4.27
CA PRO A 168 -5.56 15.90 -3.91
C PRO A 168 -4.45 15.37 -2.97
N LEU A 169 -4.68 14.21 -2.35
CA LEU A 169 -3.64 13.52 -1.57
C LEU A 169 -2.52 12.96 -2.48
N VAL A 170 -2.89 12.36 -3.62
CA VAL A 170 -1.98 11.85 -4.66
C VAL A 170 -2.35 12.41 -6.02
N LYS A 171 -1.36 12.78 -6.85
CA LYS A 171 -1.57 13.33 -8.19
C LYS A 171 -0.65 12.70 -9.23
N LEU A 172 -1.22 12.22 -10.33
CA LEU A 172 -0.52 11.49 -11.40
C LEU A 172 -0.79 12.13 -12.77
N GLN A 173 0.26 12.26 -13.59
CA GLN A 173 0.23 12.70 -14.99
C GLN A 173 1.46 12.12 -15.73
N GLY A 174 1.30 11.66 -16.96
CA GLY A 174 2.37 11.11 -17.80
C GLY A 174 1.91 9.94 -18.68
N ASN A 175 2.84 9.39 -19.48
CA ASN A 175 2.54 8.36 -20.47
C ASN A 175 3.18 6.99 -20.10
N ASN A 176 2.52 5.90 -20.47
CA ASN A 176 2.97 4.51 -20.27
C ASN A 176 3.32 4.15 -18.81
N LEU A 177 2.72 4.83 -17.82
CA LEU A 177 3.06 4.68 -16.41
C LEU A 177 2.54 3.36 -15.84
N THR A 178 3.32 2.71 -14.97
CA THR A 178 2.93 1.48 -14.26
C THR A 178 2.93 1.71 -12.76
N VAL A 179 1.75 1.72 -12.13
CA VAL A 179 1.58 1.96 -10.68
C VAL A 179 1.04 0.70 -10.01
N THR A 180 1.74 0.18 -9.00
CA THR A 180 1.53 -1.18 -8.46
C THR A 180 1.44 -1.23 -6.92
N GLY A 181 0.79 -2.26 -6.38
CA GLY A 181 0.80 -2.62 -4.95
C GLY A 181 1.82 -3.72 -4.58
N PRO A 182 1.68 -4.38 -3.40
CA PRO A 182 0.45 -4.56 -2.62
C PRO A 182 0.22 -3.56 -1.46
N GLY A 183 0.96 -2.45 -1.41
CA GLY A 183 0.86 -1.47 -0.32
C GLY A 183 -0.54 -0.85 -0.15
N THR A 184 -0.75 -0.26 1.02
CA THR A 184 -1.98 0.42 1.42
C THR A 184 -1.75 1.93 1.48
N LEU A 185 -2.74 2.70 1.01
CA LEU A 185 -2.80 4.14 1.18
C LEU A 185 -3.96 4.44 2.14
N ASP A 186 -3.69 4.94 3.34
CA ASP A 186 -4.71 5.32 4.32
C ASP A 186 -4.97 6.82 4.30
N GLY A 187 -6.18 7.19 3.88
CA GLY A 187 -6.62 8.59 3.77
C GLY A 187 -6.99 9.24 5.10
N GLN A 188 -6.93 8.53 6.22
CA GLN A 188 -7.25 9.05 7.56
C GLN A 188 -8.69 9.58 7.70
N GLY A 189 -9.62 9.09 6.87
CA GLY A 189 -11.01 9.55 6.72
C GLY A 189 -11.83 9.61 8.01
N SER A 190 -11.48 8.81 9.03
CA SER A 190 -12.10 8.84 10.37
C SER A 190 -12.07 10.22 11.03
N TRP A 191 -11.05 11.04 10.73
CA TRP A 191 -10.96 12.43 11.16
C TRP A 191 -11.86 13.37 10.34
N TYR A 192 -12.07 13.07 9.06
CA TYR A 192 -12.79 13.91 8.10
C TYR A 192 -14.31 13.71 8.11
N TRP A 193 -14.80 12.49 8.34
CA TRP A 193 -16.23 12.19 8.25
C TRP A 193 -17.09 12.92 9.31
N PRO A 194 -16.68 13.04 10.59
CA PRO A 194 -17.47 13.76 11.61
C PRO A 194 -17.65 15.25 11.34
N GLN A 195 -16.81 15.87 10.50
CA GLN A 195 -16.80 17.31 10.23
C GLN A 195 -17.91 17.77 9.26
N GLY A 196 -18.81 16.88 8.85
CA GLY A 196 -19.97 17.19 8.01
C GLY A 196 -19.64 17.31 6.51
N GLN A 197 -20.57 17.89 5.74
CA GLN A 197 -20.47 18.01 4.27
C GLN A 197 -20.10 19.43 3.78
N LYS A 198 -20.06 20.42 4.66
CA LYS A 198 -19.79 21.84 4.33
C LYS A 198 -18.38 22.27 4.73
N VAL A 199 -17.41 21.39 4.52
CA VAL A 199 -15.98 21.61 4.78
C VAL A 199 -15.16 20.96 3.66
N ASP A 200 -14.02 21.57 3.33
CA ASP A 200 -13.19 21.13 2.21
C ASP A 200 -12.41 19.86 2.60
N LYS A 201 -12.44 18.86 1.73
CA LYS A 201 -11.84 17.55 1.98
C LYS A 201 -11.07 17.08 0.75
N PRO A 202 -9.87 16.53 0.92
CA PRO A 202 -9.02 16.23 -0.21
C PRO A 202 -9.58 15.04 -1.00
N VAL A 203 -9.69 15.23 -2.32
CA VAL A 203 -9.85 14.11 -3.25
C VAL A 203 -8.64 13.19 -3.08
N PHE A 204 -8.86 11.87 -3.00
CA PHE A 204 -7.76 10.96 -2.68
C PHE A 204 -6.72 10.93 -3.81
N PHE A 205 -7.12 10.53 -5.01
CA PHE A 205 -6.20 10.23 -6.09
C PHE A 205 -6.66 10.91 -7.38
N LYS A 206 -5.88 11.86 -7.89
CA LYS A 206 -6.19 12.59 -9.12
C LYS A 206 -5.31 12.12 -10.28
N LEU A 207 -5.93 11.48 -11.27
CA LEU A 207 -5.33 11.20 -12.57
C LEU A 207 -5.72 12.35 -13.50
N ASN A 208 -4.74 13.05 -14.07
CA ASN A 208 -5.02 14.07 -15.08
C ASN A 208 -4.01 13.99 -16.22
N ARG A 209 -4.45 13.72 -17.45
CA ARG A 209 -3.57 13.41 -18.60
C ARG A 209 -2.62 12.25 -18.28
N VAL A 210 -3.22 11.16 -17.82
CA VAL A 210 -2.58 9.85 -17.72
C VAL A 210 -2.90 9.08 -19.00
N VAL A 211 -1.90 8.58 -19.71
CA VAL A 211 -2.05 8.01 -21.06
C VAL A 211 -1.42 6.63 -21.13
N SER A 212 -2.09 5.65 -21.75
CA SER A 212 -1.57 4.29 -22.00
C SER A 212 -1.01 3.59 -20.75
N SER A 213 -1.56 3.89 -19.57
CA SER A 213 -0.98 3.55 -18.27
C SER A 213 -1.79 2.47 -17.54
N THR A 214 -1.20 1.83 -16.53
CA THR A 214 -1.88 0.85 -15.66
C THR A 214 -1.70 1.18 -14.18
N LEU A 215 -2.79 1.18 -13.42
CA LEU A 215 -2.83 1.25 -11.96
C LEU A 215 -3.40 -0.07 -11.42
N SER A 216 -2.67 -0.80 -10.57
CA SER A 216 -3.14 -2.11 -10.12
C SER A 216 -2.61 -2.62 -8.77
N GLY A 217 -3.39 -3.51 -8.13
CA GLY A 217 -2.93 -4.33 -7.01
C GLY A 217 -2.72 -3.64 -5.66
N PHE A 218 -3.01 -2.35 -5.50
CA PHE A 218 -2.85 -1.61 -4.24
C PHE A 218 -4.19 -1.30 -3.54
N ASN A 219 -4.11 -1.02 -2.25
CA ASN A 219 -5.29 -0.79 -1.40
C ASN A 219 -5.44 0.70 -1.08
N LEU A 220 -6.67 1.20 -1.07
CA LEU A 220 -7.02 2.54 -0.59
C LEU A 220 -8.04 2.37 0.54
N ILE A 221 -7.75 2.91 1.71
CA ILE A 221 -8.63 2.81 2.88
C ILE A 221 -8.96 4.18 3.46
N ASN A 222 -10.11 4.26 4.15
CA ASN A 222 -10.57 5.43 4.88
C ASN A 222 -10.53 6.73 4.04
N MET A 223 -11.18 6.73 2.87
CA MET A 223 -11.12 7.89 1.98
C MET A 223 -11.85 9.11 2.60
N PRO A 224 -11.23 10.32 2.66
CA PRO A 224 -11.86 11.52 3.24
C PRO A 224 -13.14 11.96 2.53
N TYR A 225 -13.13 11.79 1.21
CA TYR A 225 -14.11 12.23 0.22
C TYR A 225 -13.92 11.33 -1.02
N ARG A 226 -14.24 11.84 -2.22
CA ARG A 226 -14.17 11.12 -3.50
C ARG A 226 -12.78 10.52 -3.73
N THR A 227 -12.75 9.28 -4.19
CA THR A 227 -11.54 8.45 -4.25
C THR A 227 -10.72 8.78 -5.48
N PHE A 228 -11.11 8.28 -6.67
CA PHE A 228 -10.43 8.60 -7.92
C PHE A 228 -11.15 9.74 -8.66
N SER A 229 -10.42 10.81 -8.97
CA SER A 229 -10.84 11.81 -9.95
C SER A 229 -10.00 11.66 -11.22
N ILE A 230 -10.61 11.17 -12.29
CA ILE A 230 -9.95 10.80 -13.54
C ILE A 230 -10.37 11.81 -14.61
N GLY A 231 -9.44 12.66 -15.03
CA GLY A 231 -9.68 13.72 -16.02
C GLY A 231 -8.75 13.62 -17.23
N ASN A 232 -9.26 13.88 -18.43
CA ASN A 232 -8.44 14.04 -19.65
C ASN A 232 -7.45 12.87 -19.91
N SER A 233 -7.80 11.66 -19.48
CA SER A 233 -6.89 10.50 -19.40
C SER A 233 -7.35 9.40 -20.37
N ASN A 234 -6.38 8.80 -21.07
CA ASN A 234 -6.64 8.00 -22.28
C ASN A 234 -6.00 6.61 -22.18
N TYR A 235 -6.64 5.57 -22.75
CA TYR A 235 -6.11 4.19 -22.84
C TYR A 235 -5.55 3.64 -21.51
N THR A 236 -6.16 4.03 -20.39
CA THR A 236 -5.62 3.77 -19.04
C THR A 236 -6.46 2.75 -18.30
N THR A 237 -5.80 1.74 -17.73
CA THR A 237 -6.44 0.63 -17.00
C THR A 237 -6.29 0.77 -15.50
N ILE A 238 -7.37 0.56 -14.75
CA ILE A 238 -7.39 0.52 -13.29
C ILE A 238 -7.99 -0.83 -12.85
N THR A 239 -7.18 -1.70 -12.26
CA THR A 239 -7.58 -3.10 -12.01
C THR A 239 -6.97 -3.74 -10.76
N GLY A 240 -7.76 -4.53 -10.03
CA GLY A 240 -7.27 -5.25 -8.86
C GLY A 240 -6.93 -4.35 -7.67
N LEU A 241 -7.52 -3.16 -7.59
CA LEU A 241 -7.44 -2.31 -6.40
C LEU A 241 -8.45 -2.79 -5.35
N THR A 242 -8.23 -2.43 -4.08
CA THR A 242 -9.26 -2.55 -3.03
C THR A 242 -9.60 -1.16 -2.52
N LEU A 243 -10.87 -0.74 -2.62
CA LEU A 243 -11.34 0.56 -2.12
C LEU A 243 -12.22 0.33 -0.88
N ASN A 244 -11.77 0.73 0.32
CA ASN A 244 -12.44 0.39 1.57
C ASN A 244 -12.63 1.58 2.53
N SER A 245 -13.83 2.16 2.50
CA SER A 245 -14.33 3.12 3.52
C SER A 245 -15.35 2.49 4.50
N SER A 246 -15.34 1.16 4.71
CA SER A 246 -16.32 0.48 5.58
C SER A 246 -16.27 0.95 7.05
N ALA A 247 -15.10 1.37 7.55
CA ALA A 247 -14.96 1.99 8.87
C ALA A 247 -15.75 3.32 9.02
N GLY A 248 -16.16 3.92 7.91
CA GLY A 248 -17.00 5.11 7.85
C GLY A 248 -18.49 4.82 7.71
N ASN A 249 -18.95 3.57 7.87
CA ASN A 249 -20.37 3.23 7.70
C ASN A 249 -21.30 4.16 8.53
N GLY A 250 -22.39 4.60 7.91
CA GLY A 250 -23.31 5.60 8.47
C GLY A 250 -22.79 7.05 8.49
N VAL A 251 -21.51 7.28 8.80
CA VAL A 251 -20.93 8.64 9.00
C VAL A 251 -20.35 9.23 7.72
N ALA A 252 -19.57 8.47 6.97
CA ALA A 252 -18.95 8.90 5.71
C ALA A 252 -19.99 9.33 4.67
N LYS A 253 -19.64 10.32 3.86
CA LYS A 253 -20.46 10.87 2.78
C LYS A 253 -19.55 11.16 1.59
N ASN A 254 -20.04 10.87 0.38
CA ASN A 254 -19.35 11.16 -0.87
C ASN A 254 -17.92 10.58 -0.94
N THR A 255 -17.76 9.32 -0.53
CA THR A 255 -16.54 8.54 -0.75
C THR A 255 -16.65 7.74 -2.05
N ASP A 256 -17.04 8.43 -3.12
CA ASP A 256 -17.28 7.89 -4.45
C ASP A 256 -16.04 7.16 -4.99
N GLY A 257 -16.24 6.08 -5.74
CA GLY A 257 -15.14 5.22 -6.20
C GLY A 257 -14.33 5.85 -7.33
N PHE A 258 -14.99 6.19 -8.44
CA PHE A 258 -14.36 6.66 -9.66
C PHE A 258 -15.21 7.76 -10.33
N ASP A 259 -14.75 9.01 -10.28
CA ASP A 259 -15.30 10.14 -11.04
C ASP A 259 -14.55 10.27 -12.37
N LEU A 260 -15.27 10.39 -13.49
CA LEU A 260 -14.70 10.49 -14.84
C LEU A 260 -15.13 11.79 -15.56
N ASP A 261 -14.17 12.53 -16.11
CA ASP A 261 -14.39 13.71 -16.96
C ASP A 261 -13.47 13.67 -18.20
N LYS A 262 -14.03 13.79 -19.41
CA LYS A 262 -13.29 13.91 -20.69
C LYS A 262 -12.21 12.82 -20.91
N ASN A 263 -12.52 11.57 -20.60
CA ASN A 263 -11.60 10.43 -20.78
C ASN A 263 -11.91 9.64 -22.06
N ASP A 264 -10.90 8.96 -22.60
CA ASP A 264 -11.02 8.09 -23.78
C ASP A 264 -10.45 6.68 -23.49
N HIS A 265 -11.17 5.61 -23.82
CA HIS A 265 -10.70 4.22 -23.61
C HIS A 265 -10.16 3.91 -22.18
N VAL A 266 -10.72 4.52 -21.12
CA VAL A 266 -10.40 4.16 -19.72
C VAL A 266 -11.14 2.87 -19.34
N THR A 267 -10.40 1.92 -18.78
CA THR A 267 -10.91 0.60 -18.37
C THR A 267 -10.82 0.43 -16.85
N ILE A 268 -11.94 0.13 -16.20
CA ILE A 268 -12.02 -0.10 -14.75
C ILE A 268 -12.62 -1.50 -14.54
N THR A 269 -11.90 -2.40 -13.86
CA THR A 269 -12.33 -3.80 -13.70
C THR A 269 -11.73 -4.45 -12.46
N LYS A 270 -12.45 -5.39 -11.82
CA LYS A 270 -11.95 -6.17 -10.66
C LYS A 270 -11.45 -5.26 -9.51
N ASN A 271 -12.20 -4.22 -9.15
CA ASN A 271 -11.94 -3.33 -8.01
C ASN A 271 -13.14 -3.33 -7.06
#